data_AF-A0A952FBR5-F1
#
_entry.id   AF-A0A952FBR5-F1
#
_cell.length_a   1.000
_cell.length_b   1.000
_cell.length_c   1.000
_cell.angle_alpha   90.00
_cell.angle_beta   90.00
_cell.angle_gamma   90.00
#
_symmetry.space_group_name_H-M   'P 1'
#
loop_
_entity.id
_entity.type
_entity.pdbx_description
1 polymer ?
#
loop_
_entity_poly.entity_id
_entity_poly.type
_entity_poly.pdbx_seq_one_letter_code
_entity_poly.pdbx_strand_id
1 'polypeptide(L)'
;MAPEAGTGWHRHEADFQIVIMTKGWAKFMYEDKETLVEAGDVVHQRPGIKHFLFDYSPDMEYLEIVGPADFKSIDVDPVCEIPPPTPWK
;
A
#
# COMPACT_ATOMS: atom_id res chain seq x y z
N MET A 1 10.40 9.79 -8.67
CA MET A 1 9.57 10.15 -9.85
C MET A 1 8.12 9.96 -9.44
N ALA A 2 7.21 10.75 -10.00
CA ALA A 2 5.78 10.57 -9.72
C ALA A 2 5.33 9.15 -10.04
N PRO A 3 4.31 8.61 -9.37
CA PRO A 3 3.77 7.30 -9.69
C PRO A 3 3.33 7.25 -11.17
N GLU A 4 4.01 6.44 -11.97
CA GLU A 4 3.62 6.14 -13.36
C GLU A 4 2.77 4.87 -13.44
N ALA A 5 3.08 3.91 -12.56
CA ALA A 5 2.33 2.69 -12.31
C ALA A 5 2.43 2.39 -10.81
N GLY A 6 1.33 1.94 -10.19
CA GLY A 6 1.37 1.52 -8.79
C GLY A 6 1.93 0.11 -8.59
N THR A 7 1.76 -0.44 -7.40
CA THR A 7 2.41 -1.70 -6.99
C THR A 7 1.90 -2.96 -7.69
N GLY A 8 0.76 -2.89 -8.39
CA GLY A 8 0.03 -4.08 -8.80
C GLY A 8 -0.83 -4.65 -7.67
N TRP A 9 -1.86 -5.42 -8.03
CA TRP A 9 -2.71 -6.12 -7.07
C TRP A 9 -1.95 -7.29 -6.48
N HIS A 10 -1.75 -7.27 -5.16
CA HIS A 10 -1.07 -8.36 -4.46
C HIS A 10 -1.62 -8.53 -3.05
N ARG A 11 -1.21 -9.62 -2.40
CA ARG A 11 -1.41 -9.85 -0.97
C ARG A 11 -0.14 -10.42 -0.36
N HIS A 12 0.05 -10.18 0.93
CA HIS A 12 1.11 -10.82 1.69
C HIS A 12 0.58 -12.07 2.42
N GLU A 13 1.30 -13.18 2.28
CA GLU A 13 1.20 -14.36 3.15
C GLU A 13 2.08 -14.13 4.37
N ALA A 14 1.63 -13.21 5.21
CA ALA A 14 2.25 -12.80 6.46
C ALA A 14 1.28 -13.03 7.63
N ASP A 15 1.79 -13.26 8.83
CA ASP A 15 1.02 -13.38 10.06
C ASP A 15 0.59 -12.00 10.59
N PHE A 16 1.38 -10.98 10.30
CA PHE A 16 1.04 -9.57 10.54
C PHE A 16 1.83 -8.65 9.61
N GLN A 17 1.25 -7.49 9.32
CA GLN A 17 1.92 -6.38 8.63
C GLN A 17 1.42 -5.06 9.20
N ILE A 18 2.35 -4.26 9.69
CA ILE A 18 2.09 -2.90 10.17
C ILE A 18 2.82 -1.93 9.26
N VAL A 19 2.10 -0.95 8.73
CA VAL A 19 2.66 0.19 8.01
C VAL A 19 2.63 1.41 8.93
N ILE A 20 3.76 2.09 9.08
CA ILE A 20 3.88 3.35 9.82
C ILE A 20 4.34 4.42 8.86
N MET A 21 3.49 5.42 8.60
CA MET A 21 3.82 6.52 7.70
C MET A 21 4.57 7.60 8.48
N THR A 22 5.83 7.86 8.12
CA THR A 22 6.70 8.82 8.83
C THR A 22 6.72 10.19 8.16
N LYS A 23 6.54 10.25 6.84
CA LYS A 23 6.44 11.50 6.05
C LYS A 23 5.50 11.33 4.87
N GLY A 24 4.95 12.44 4.39
CA GLY A 24 4.13 12.45 3.20
C GLY A 24 2.83 11.66 3.34
N TRP A 25 2.36 11.10 2.22
CA TRP A 25 1.15 10.28 2.16
C TRP A 25 1.20 9.25 1.03
N ALA A 26 0.36 8.22 1.16
CA ALA A 26 0.10 7.21 0.15
C ALA A 26 -1.40 6.91 0.06
N LYS A 27 -1.89 6.57 -1.13
CA LYS A 27 -3.23 6.06 -1.36
C LYS A 27 -3.17 4.60 -1.76
N PHE A 28 -3.90 3.79 -1.01
CA PHE A 28 -4.08 2.37 -1.25
C PHE A 28 -5.52 2.10 -1.69
N MET A 29 -5.70 1.10 -2.53
CA MET A 29 -6.93 0.32 -2.54
C MET A 29 -6.74 -0.87 -1.60
N TYR A 30 -7.54 -0.94 -0.56
CA TYR A 30 -7.68 -2.14 0.28
C TYR A 30 -8.98 -2.83 -0.10
N GLU A 31 -8.87 -3.94 -0.83
CA GLU A 31 -9.99 -4.61 -1.50
C GLU A 31 -10.74 -3.64 -2.43
N ASP A 32 -11.92 -3.13 -2.05
CA ASP A 32 -12.72 -2.20 -2.85
C ASP A 32 -12.74 -0.77 -2.27
N LYS A 33 -11.89 -0.49 -1.27
CA LYS A 33 -11.90 0.76 -0.53
C LYS A 33 -10.62 1.57 -0.71
N GLU A 34 -10.75 2.78 -1.25
CA GLU A 34 -9.68 3.76 -1.25
C GLU A 34 -9.36 4.19 0.20
N THR A 35 -8.09 4.16 0.55
CA THR A 35 -7.59 4.49 1.88
C THR A 35 -6.38 5.41 1.72
N LEU A 36 -6.49 6.62 2.28
CA LEU A 36 -5.35 7.51 2.48
C LEU A 36 -4.62 7.09 3.75
N VAL A 37 -3.29 7.01 3.67
CA VAL A 37 -2.39 6.81 4.79
C VAL A 37 -1.39 7.95 4.76
N GLU A 38 -1.36 8.76 5.81
CA GLU A 38 -0.54 9.98 5.88
C GLU A 38 0.34 10.03 7.13
N ALA A 39 1.32 10.92 7.14
CA ALA A 39 2.31 11.00 8.21
C ALA A 39 1.68 11.01 9.61
N GLY A 40 2.09 10.07 10.46
CA GLY A 40 1.53 9.84 11.78
C GLY A 40 0.57 8.65 11.87
N ASP A 41 0.06 8.16 10.74
CA ASP A 41 -0.79 6.97 10.70
C ASP A 41 -0.01 5.68 10.97
N VAL A 42 -0.68 4.77 11.67
CA VAL A 42 -0.25 3.38 11.88
C VAL A 42 -1.36 2.46 11.40
N VAL A 43 -1.10 1.71 10.34
CA VAL A 43 -2.08 0.86 9.67
C VAL A 43 -1.71 -0.60 9.88
N HIS A 44 -2.64 -1.37 10.43
CA HIS A 44 -2.56 -2.82 10.37
C HIS A 44 -3.14 -3.30 9.05
N GLN A 45 -2.27 -3.76 8.15
CA GLN A 45 -2.70 -4.48 6.97
C GLN A 45 -3.01 -5.92 7.38
N ARG A 46 -4.31 -6.22 7.45
CA ARG A 46 -4.81 -7.54 7.84
C ARG A 46 -4.15 -8.63 6.97
N PRO A 47 -3.65 -9.72 7.56
CA PRO A 47 -3.11 -10.87 6.83
C PRO A 47 -3.95 -11.27 5.61
N GLY A 48 -3.29 -11.40 4.45
CA GLY A 48 -3.94 -11.78 3.20
C GLY A 48 -4.83 -10.72 2.55
N ILE A 49 -4.88 -9.49 3.05
CA ILE A 49 -5.64 -8.40 2.42
C ILE A 49 -5.08 -8.14 1.01
N LYS A 50 -5.98 -8.14 0.03
CA LYS A 50 -5.62 -7.75 -1.35
C LYS A 50 -5.52 -6.24 -1.40
N HIS A 51 -4.41 -5.73 -1.88
CA HIS A 51 -4.19 -4.30 -1.90
C HIS A 51 -3.34 -3.83 -3.08
N PHE A 52 -3.39 -2.52 -3.30
CA PHE A 52 -2.70 -1.83 -4.38
C PHE A 52 -2.37 -0.41 -3.94
N LEU A 53 -1.09 -0.03 -3.85
CA LEU A 53 -0.68 1.37 -3.65
C LEU A 53 -0.60 2.03 -5.03
N PHE A 54 -1.47 3.01 -5.29
CA PHE A 54 -1.61 3.61 -6.62
C PHE A 54 -1.16 5.07 -6.71
N ASP A 55 -1.06 5.78 -5.59
CA ASP A 55 -0.62 7.18 -5.58
C ASP A 55 0.14 7.49 -4.30
N TYR A 56 1.07 8.45 -4.36
CA TYR A 56 1.88 8.85 -3.21
C TYR A 56 2.50 10.24 -3.40
N SER A 57 2.83 10.89 -2.29
CA SER A 57 3.48 12.21 -2.26
C SER A 57 4.97 12.14 -2.63
N PRO A 58 5.57 13.25 -3.10
CA PRO A 58 7.01 13.31 -3.41
C PRO A 58 7.96 12.93 -2.27
N ASP A 59 7.51 13.15 -1.04
CA ASP A 59 8.26 12.98 0.20
C ASP A 59 7.81 11.77 1.03
N MET A 60 6.99 10.87 0.43
CA MET A 60 6.49 9.68 1.12
C MET A 60 7.64 8.85 1.69
N GLU A 61 7.54 8.57 2.99
CA GLU A 61 8.45 7.69 3.72
C GLU A 61 7.61 6.87 4.72
N TYR A 62 7.74 5.55 4.67
CA TYR A 62 7.08 4.67 5.63
C TYR A 62 7.96 3.49 6.02
N LEU A 63 7.63 2.88 7.15
CA LEU A 63 8.19 1.64 7.64
C LEU A 63 7.14 0.53 7.55
N GLU A 64 7.53 -0.62 7.01
CA GLU A 64 6.74 -1.84 7.13
C GLU A 64 7.40 -2.78 8.15
N ILE A 65 6.60 -3.24 9.10
CA ILE A 65 7.00 -4.26 10.07
C ILE A 65 6.15 -5.49 9.77
N VAL A 66 6.80 -6.53 9.26
CA VAL A 66 6.13 -7.72 8.72
C VAL A 66 6.74 -8.96 9.35
N GLY A 67 5.89 -9.96 9.64
CA GLY A 67 6.33 -11.27 10.10
C GLY A 67 5.48 -12.40 9.51
N PRO A 68 6.03 -13.60 9.32
CA PRO A 68 7.41 -14.01 9.61
C PRO A 68 8.42 -13.41 8.62
N ALA A 69 9.73 -13.55 8.89
CA ALA A 69 10.79 -12.94 8.08
C ALA A 69 10.82 -13.45 6.62
N ASP A 70 10.31 -14.66 6.37
CA ASP A 70 10.21 -15.31 5.07
C ASP A 70 8.79 -15.24 4.47
N PHE A 71 8.00 -14.23 4.86
CA PHE A 71 6.68 -13.97 4.27
C PHE A 71 6.76 -13.85 2.73
N LYS A 72 5.64 -14.17 2.07
CA LYS A 72 5.55 -14.10 0.60
C LYS A 72 4.65 -12.97 0.16
N SER A 73 4.98 -12.38 -0.98
CA SER A 73 4.10 -11.49 -1.72
C SER A 73 3.62 -12.23 -2.97
N ILE A 74 2.31 -12.29 -3.15
CA ILE A 74 1.67 -13.04 -4.24
C ILE A 74 0.80 -12.08 -5.04
N ASP A 75 1.07 -11.99 -6.34
CA ASP A 75 0.21 -11.28 -7.30
C ASP A 75 -1.18 -11.92 -7.32
N VAL A 76 -2.22 -11.11 -7.45
CA VAL A 76 -3.61 -11.58 -7.51
C VAL A 76 -4.37 -10.89 -8.63
N ASP A 77 -5.48 -11.50 -9.04
CA ASP A 77 -6.39 -10.88 -10.01
C ASP A 77 -6.92 -9.53 -9.47
N PRO A 78 -7.15 -8.54 -10.36
CA PRO A 78 -7.72 -7.26 -9.97
C PRO A 78 -9.03 -7.39 -9.18
N VAL A 79 -9.14 -6.64 -8.09
CA VAL A 79 -10.34 -6.64 -7.23
C VAL A 79 -11.33 -5.56 -7.66
N CYS A 80 -10.82 -4.38 -8.01
CA CYS A 80 -11.60 -3.26 -8.53
C CYS A 80 -10.76 -2.43 -9.51
N GLU A 81 -11.42 -1.46 -10.15
CA GLU A 81 -10.73 -0.43 -10.92
C GLU A 81 -9.86 0.44 -10.00
N ILE A 82 -8.70 0.86 -10.51
CA ILE A 82 -7.74 1.68 -9.77
C ILE A 82 -7.88 3.13 -10.26
N PRO A 83 -8.02 4.12 -9.35
CA PRO A 83 -8.00 5.52 -9.74
C PRO A 83 -6.64 5.89 -10.37
N PRO A 84 -6.61 6.82 -11.34
CA PRO A 84 -5.35 7.27 -11.92
C PRO A 84 -4.48 7.98 -10.87
N PRO A 85 -3.14 7.79 -10.89
CA PRO A 85 -2.24 8.53 -10.01
C PRO A 85 -2.27 10.03 -10.30
N THR A 86 -2.00 10.83 -9.27
CA THR A 86 -1.91 12.28 -9.41
C THR A 86 -0.48 12.67 -9.80
N PRO A 87 -0.26 13.40 -10.91
CA PRO A 87 1.06 13.91 -11.25
C PRO A 87 1.59 14.84 -10.16
N TRP A 88 2.87 14.70 -9.81
CA TRP A 88 3.56 15.68 -8.96
C TRP A 88 3.70 16.99 -9.74
N LYS A 89 3.46 18.11 -9.07
CA LYS A 89 3.66 19.46 -9.62
C LYS A 89 5.10 19.90 -9.47
#